data_AF-A0A932TAE9-F1
#
_entry.id   AF-A0A932TAE9-F1
#
_cell.length_a   1.000
_cell.length_b   1.000
_cell.length_c   1.000
_cell.angle_alpha   90.00
_cell.angle_beta   90.00
_cell.angle_gamma   90.00
#
_symmetry.space_group_name_H-M   'P 1'
#
loop_
_entity.id
_entity.type
_entity.pdbx_description
1 polymer ?
#
loop_
_entity_poly.entity_id
_entity_poly.type
_entity_poly.pdbx_seq_one_letter_code
_entity_poly.pdbx_strand_id
1 'polypeptide(L)'
;MIAFANAAGGTLVIGVKGDTKEVVGVANILEDKERVTNAVADSVSPSILPNLQFHSWRGRDVLIVTVPHRFAPFYLKAKGEHDGVYVRLGSTNRNGGQD
;
A
#
# COMPACT_ATOMS: atom_id res chain seq x y z
N MET A 1 0.32 -2.66 1.81
CA MET A 1 1.38 -1.72 2.23
C MET A 1 2.34 -2.35 3.22
N ILE A 2 1.85 -3.03 4.27
CA ILE A 2 2.65 -3.84 5.20
C ILE A 2 3.69 -4.70 4.46
N ALA A 3 3.23 -5.56 3.54
CA ALA A 3 4.09 -6.44 2.74
C ALA A 3 5.20 -5.72 1.96
N PHE A 4 4.93 -4.51 1.48
CA PHE A 4 5.94 -3.70 0.78
C PHE A 4 6.97 -3.13 1.76
N ALA A 5 6.52 -2.55 2.88
CA ALA A 5 7.40 -1.95 3.88
C ALA A 5 8.34 -2.98 4.53
N ASN A 6 7.85 -4.22 4.74
CA ASN A 6 8.63 -5.35 5.25
C ASN A 6 9.55 -6.01 4.20
N ALA A 7 9.40 -5.67 2.93
CA ALA A 7 10.27 -6.10 1.85
C ALA A 7 11.10 -4.90 1.36
N ALA A 8 11.44 -4.82 0.07
CA ALA A 8 12.26 -3.73 -0.49
C ALA A 8 11.56 -2.37 -0.60
N GLY A 9 10.38 -2.17 0.02
CA GLY A 9 9.48 -1.08 -0.32
C GLY A 9 8.79 -1.33 -1.67
N GLY A 10 8.16 -0.30 -2.22
CA GLY A 10 7.60 -0.34 -3.58
C GLY A 10 6.56 0.72 -3.86
N THR A 11 6.03 0.69 -5.08
CA THR A 11 5.03 1.66 -5.56
C THR A 11 3.74 0.94 -5.91
N LEU A 12 2.63 1.42 -5.37
CA LEU A 12 1.28 1.03 -5.79
C LEU A 12 0.71 2.15 -6.66
N VAL A 13 0.04 1.79 -7.74
CA VAL A 13 -0.66 2.73 -8.61
C VAL A 13 -2.14 2.38 -8.57
N ILE A 14 -2.95 3.28 -8.02
CA ILE A 14 -4.41 3.15 -7.90
C ILE A 14 -5.05 3.89 -9.07
N GLY A 15 -6.11 3.31 -9.63
CA GLY A 15 -6.73 3.78 -10.88
C GLY A 15 -6.19 3.08 -12.14
N VAL A 16 -5.50 1.94 -11.99
CA VAL A 16 -5.00 1.11 -13.09
C VAL A 16 -5.44 -0.33 -12.90
N LYS A 17 -5.97 -0.96 -13.96
CA LYS A 17 -6.37 -2.38 -13.94
C LYS A 17 -5.13 -3.29 -13.82
N GLY A 18 -5.19 -4.25 -12.89
CA GLY A 18 -4.09 -5.15 -12.57
C GLY A 18 -3.58 -5.96 -13.78
N ASP A 19 -4.50 -6.51 -14.56
CA ASP A 19 -4.16 -7.44 -15.65
C ASP A 19 -3.87 -6.71 -16.96
N THR A 20 -4.75 -5.80 -17.36
CA THR A 20 -4.66 -5.11 -18.66
C THR A 20 -3.80 -3.86 -18.65
N LYS A 21 -3.43 -3.35 -17.47
CA LYS A 21 -2.75 -2.06 -17.28
C LYS A 21 -3.51 -0.85 -17.83
N GLU A 22 -4.81 -1.01 -18.08
CA GLU A 22 -5.67 0.09 -18.51
C GLU A 22 -5.80 1.13 -17.38
N VAL A 23 -5.54 2.39 -17.71
CA VAL A 23 -5.75 3.53 -16.80
C VAL A 23 -7.25 3.86 -16.76
N VAL A 24 -7.92 3.52 -15.66
CA VAL A 24 -9.33 3.84 -15.43
C VAL A 24 -9.53 5.12 -14.62
N GLY A 25 -8.50 5.51 -13.88
CA GLY A 25 -8.52 6.67 -13.01
C GLY A 25 -9.21 6.44 -11.66
N VAL A 26 -9.16 7.43 -10.80
CA VAL A 26 -9.89 7.54 -9.54
C VAL A 26 -10.97 8.61 -9.64
N ALA A 27 -12.03 8.50 -8.83
CA ALA A 27 -13.17 9.41 -8.90
C ALA A 27 -12.89 10.76 -8.21
N ASN A 28 -12.26 10.72 -7.03
CA ASN A 28 -11.88 11.92 -6.28
C ASN A 28 -10.51 11.72 -5.63
N ILE A 29 -9.49 12.32 -6.22
CA ILE A 29 -8.11 12.13 -5.80
C ILE A 29 -7.85 12.57 -4.35
N LEU A 30 -8.53 13.60 -3.85
CA LEU A 30 -8.34 14.09 -2.49
C LEU A 30 -8.94 13.12 -1.47
N GLU A 31 -10.18 12.69 -1.72
CA GLU A 31 -10.87 11.72 -0.87
C GLU A 31 -10.13 10.37 -0.84
N ASP A 32 -9.65 9.90 -2.00
CA ASP A 32 -8.91 8.64 -2.07
C ASP A 32 -7.55 8.73 -1.34
N LYS A 33 -6.87 9.88 -1.38
CA LYS A 33 -5.65 10.11 -0.58
C LYS A 33 -5.93 10.07 0.92
N GLU A 34 -7.00 10.72 1.37
CA GLU A 34 -7.40 10.69 2.79
C GLU A 34 -7.78 9.28 3.22
N ARG A 35 -8.57 8.57 2.42
CA ARG A 35 -8.98 7.19 2.70
C ARG A 35 -7.78 6.25 2.84
N VAL A 36 -6.80 6.36 1.94
CA VAL A 36 -5.55 5.59 2.03
C VAL A 36 -4.79 5.92 3.31
N THR A 37 -4.63 7.20 3.62
CA THR A 37 -3.87 7.66 4.80
C THR A 37 -4.51 7.16 6.09
N ASN A 38 -5.82 7.33 6.23
CA ASN A 38 -6.58 6.91 7.40
C ASN A 38 -6.56 5.38 7.55
N ALA A 39 -6.81 4.64 6.46
CA ALA A 39 -6.78 3.17 6.50
C ALA A 39 -5.42 2.64 6.98
N VAL A 40 -4.31 3.24 6.56
CA VAL A 40 -2.97 2.83 7.01
C VAL A 40 -2.74 3.19 8.47
N ALA A 41 -3.06 4.44 8.87
CA ALA A 41 -2.90 4.91 10.24
C ALA A 41 -3.72 4.07 11.24
N ASP A 42 -4.94 3.68 10.86
CA ASP A 42 -5.84 2.90 11.70
C ASP A 42 -5.42 1.44 11.80
N SER A 43 -4.97 0.83 10.69
CA SER A 43 -4.79 -0.62 10.61
C SER A 43 -3.37 -1.13 10.81
N VAL A 44 -2.33 -0.29 10.71
CA VAL A 44 -0.93 -0.74 10.69
C VAL A 44 -0.13 -0.26 11.89
N SER A 45 0.69 -1.15 12.47
CA SER A 45 1.64 -0.83 13.52
C SER A 45 3.02 -1.45 13.22
N PRO A 46 4.14 -0.74 13.45
CA PRO A 46 4.22 0.72 13.65
C PRO A 46 3.57 1.49 12.48
N SER A 47 3.25 2.78 12.65
CA SER A 47 2.61 3.53 11.56
C SER A 47 3.53 3.65 10.34
N ILE A 48 2.98 3.40 9.15
CA ILE A 48 3.66 3.63 7.87
C ILE A 48 3.22 4.99 7.35
N LEU A 49 4.18 5.86 7.02
CA LEU A 49 3.91 7.10 6.30
C LEU A 49 4.28 6.93 4.82
N PRO A 50 3.32 6.59 3.94
CA PRO A 50 3.59 6.50 2.52
C PRO A 50 3.70 7.89 1.88
N ASN A 51 4.47 8.01 0.80
CA ASN A 51 4.44 9.19 -0.05
C ASN A 51 3.29 9.05 -1.07
N LEU A 52 2.39 10.05 -1.10
CA LEU A 52 1.19 10.04 -1.94
C LEU A 52 1.24 11.16 -2.98
N GLN A 53 1.33 10.78 -4.25
CA GLN A 53 1.36 11.68 -5.40
C GLN A 53 0.23 11.35 -6.36
N PHE A 54 -0.23 12.31 -7.15
CA PHE A 54 -1.19 12.05 -8.21
C PHE A 54 -0.61 12.40 -9.57
N HIS A 55 -1.11 11.73 -10.60
CA HIS A 55 -0.74 12.00 -11.98
C HIS A 55 -1.97 11.95 -12.86
N SER A 56 -2.13 12.92 -13.75
CA SER A 56 -3.25 12.97 -14.69
C SER A 56 -2.80 12.42 -16.04
N TRP A 57 -3.51 11.42 -16.54
CA TRP A 57 -3.26 10.82 -17.85
C TRP A 57 -4.56 10.80 -18.67
N ARG A 58 -4.59 11.53 -19.79
CA ARG A 58 -5.76 11.62 -20.69
C ARG A 58 -7.07 11.96 -19.95
N GLY A 59 -7.01 12.91 -19.01
CA GLY A 59 -8.16 13.33 -18.20
C GLY A 59 -8.57 12.34 -17.11
N ARG A 60 -7.74 11.33 -16.81
CA ARG A 60 -7.96 10.38 -15.72
C ARG A 60 -6.85 10.53 -14.69
N ASP A 61 -7.22 10.76 -13.44
CA ASP A 61 -6.25 10.89 -12.35
C ASP A 61 -5.90 9.52 -11.78
N VAL A 62 -4.62 9.26 -11.53
CA VAL A 62 -4.15 8.08 -10.82
C VAL A 62 -3.43 8.49 -9.55
N LEU A 63 -3.56 7.67 -8.51
CA LEU A 63 -2.89 7.87 -7.23
C LEU A 63 -1.67 6.94 -7.15
N ILE A 64 -0.49 7.55 -7.02
CA ILE A 64 0.80 6.87 -6.85
C ILE A 64 1.12 6.86 -5.36
N VAL A 65 1.24 5.66 -4.79
CA VAL A 65 1.55 5.42 -3.38
C VAL A 65 2.92 4.75 -3.29
N THR A 66 3.92 5.49 -2.82
CA THR A 66 5.27 4.95 -2.60
C THR A 66 5.45 4.59 -1.13
N VAL A 67 5.76 3.32 -0.89
CA VAL A 67 6.02 2.75 0.44
C VAL A 67 7.53 2.52 0.58
N PRO A 68 8.22 3.19 1.51
CA PRO A 68 9.64 2.96 1.72
C PRO A 68 9.89 1.62 2.43
N HIS A 69 11.06 1.01 2.18
CA HIS A 69 11.58 -0.05 3.05
C HIS A 69 11.89 0.52 4.44
N ARG A 70 11.60 -0.23 5.51
CA ARG A 70 12.06 0.13 6.87
C ARG A 70 12.49 -1.11 7.64
N PHE A 71 13.40 -0.88 8.58
CA PHE A 71 13.92 -1.89 9.50
C PHE A 71 12.98 -2.06 10.72
N ALA A 72 11.82 -2.67 10.51
CA ALA A 72 10.92 -3.13 11.58
C ALA A 72 9.83 -4.03 10.96
N PRO A 73 9.36 -5.09 11.66
CA PRO A 73 8.17 -5.79 11.21
C PRO A 73 6.95 -4.90 11.40
N PHE A 74 6.39 -4.41 10.29
CA PHE A 74 5.05 -3.87 10.25
C PHE A 74 4.05 -5.00 10.30
N TYR A 75 2.98 -4.81 11.06
CA TYR A 75 1.91 -5.77 11.19
C TYR A 75 0.53 -5.11 11.15
N LEU A 76 -0.47 -5.90 10.80
CA LEU A 76 -1.86 -5.51 10.90
C LEU A 76 -2.27 -5.51 12.38
N LYS A 77 -2.66 -4.36 12.94
CA LYS A 77 -3.02 -4.20 14.36
C LYS A 77 -4.03 -5.24 14.82
N ALA A 78 -5.05 -5.50 13.99
CA ALA A 78 -6.11 -6.45 14.29
C ALA A 78 -5.63 -7.91 14.46
N LYS A 79 -4.43 -8.25 13.97
CA LYS A 79 -3.84 -9.59 14.07
C LYS A 79 -2.63 -9.66 15.02
N GLY A 80 -2.23 -8.53 15.60
CA GLY A 80 -1.04 -8.45 16.44
C GLY A 80 0.26 -8.70 15.68
N GLU A 81 1.37 -8.63 16.41
CA GLU A 81 2.73 -8.75 15.86
C GLU A 81 3.04 -10.16 15.34
N HIS A 82 2.48 -11.20 15.95
CA HIS A 82 2.72 -12.57 15.54
C HIS A 82 2.04 -12.91 14.20
N ASP A 83 0.72 -12.73 14.09
CA ASP A 83 -0.05 -13.17 12.92
C ASP A 83 -0.30 -12.07 11.88
N GLY A 84 0.12 -10.84 12.20
CA GLY A 84 -0.14 -9.65 11.40
C GLY A 84 0.99 -9.25 10.47
N VAL A 85 2.14 -9.92 10.49
CA VAL A 85 3.29 -9.60 9.63
C VAL A 85 3.09 -10.19 8.24
N TYR A 86 3.30 -9.38 7.20
CA TYR A 86 3.26 -9.85 5.81
C TYR A 86 4.52 -9.39 5.08
N VAL A 87 5.01 -10.19 4.13
CA VAL A 87 6.14 -9.86 3.26
C VAL A 87 5.73 -10.03 1.79
N ARG A 88 6.16 -9.10 0.93
CA ARG A 88 5.93 -9.15 -0.52
C ARG A 88 6.92 -10.12 -1.16
N LEU A 89 6.43 -11.13 -1.87
CA LEU A 89 7.21 -12.07 -2.68
C LEU A 89 6.68 -12.06 -4.12
N GLY A 90 7.44 -11.46 -5.03
CA GLY A 90 7.01 -11.23 -6.41
C GLY A 90 5.71 -10.42 -6.48
N SER A 91 4.67 -11.01 -7.07
CA SER A 91 3.34 -10.41 -7.20
C SER A 91 2.41 -10.65 -5.99
N THR A 92 2.84 -11.46 -5.01
CA THR A 92 2.00 -11.94 -3.90
C THR A 92 2.46 -11.43 -2.52
N ASN A 93 1.59 -11.54 -1.52
CA ASN A 93 1.92 -11.25 -0.12
C ASN A 93 1.84 -12.56 0.69
N ARG A 94 2.85 -12.86 1.50
CA ARG A 94 2.90 -14.05 2.38
C ARG A 94 2.86 -13.62 3.85
N ASN A 95 2.14 -14.36 4.70
CA ASN A 95 2.19 -14.16 6.15
C ASN A 95 3.56 -14.62 6.68
N GLY A 96 4.19 -13.81 7.54
CA GLY A 96 5.50 -14.12 8.16
C GLY A 96 5.41 -14.82 9.51
N GLY A 97 4.22 -14.93 10.11
CA GLY A 97 3.98 -15.55 11.42
C GLY A 97 3.77 -17.07 11.40
N GLN A 98 4.06 -17.74 10.30
CA GLN A 98 4.03 -19.20 10.21
C GLN A 98 5.44 -19.70 9.86
N ASP A 99 6.31 -19.73 10.86
CA ASP A 99 7.50 -20.58 10.95
C ASP A 99 7.76 -20.87 12.43
#